data_AF-A0A177P7C1-F1
#
_entry.id   AF-A0A177P7C1-F1
#
_cell.length_a   1.000
_cell.length_b   1.000
_cell.length_c   1.000
_cell.angle_alpha   90.00
_cell.angle_beta   90.00
_cell.angle_gamma   90.00
#
_symmetry.space_group_name_H-M   'P 1'
#
loop_
_entity.id
_entity.type
_entity.pdbx_description
1 polymer ?
#
loop_
_entity_poly.entity_id
_entity_poly.type
_entity_poly.pdbx_seq_one_letter_code
_entity_poly.pdbx_strand_id
1 'polypeptide(L)'
;MKKHLLAAVAAVALTLPLSAGVFAEPAPGEHHHPQFSQEDHAAFTDAKIAALKAGLKLTPAQEKNWPAVEASLRDIAKARAARFAEAKDKMKEIHEHRSVIEGLQWRSKALAAKAAETEKLAEAAKPLFDSLDDAQKRRFAVLLHTIAKGPHHGHEWGGPHDGPEHD
;
A
#
# COMPACT_ATOMS: atom_id res chain seq x y z
N MET A 1 -31.49 -47.15 30.10
CA MET A 1 -30.88 -48.42 30.56
C MET A 1 -29.48 -48.47 29.97
N LYS A 2 -28.46 -48.16 30.78
CA LYS A 2 -27.47 -49.11 31.29
C LYS A 2 -26.62 -49.78 30.19
N LYS A 3 -25.45 -49.23 29.87
CA LYS A 3 -24.09 -49.54 30.38
C LYS A 3 -23.36 -50.64 29.59
N HIS A 4 -22.06 -50.39 29.39
CA HIS A 4 -20.94 -51.33 29.22
C HIS A 4 -20.54 -51.73 27.80
N LEU A 5 -19.37 -51.22 27.37
CA LEU A 5 -18.36 -52.05 26.72
C LEU A 5 -17.02 -51.72 27.37
N LEU A 6 -16.52 -52.69 28.12
CA LEU A 6 -15.18 -52.75 28.70
C LEU A 6 -14.35 -53.70 27.83
N ALA A 7 -13.12 -53.26 27.58
CA ALA A 7 -11.90 -54.04 27.37
C ALA A 7 -11.72 -54.85 26.07
N ALA A 8 -10.65 -54.52 25.34
CA ALA A 8 -9.56 -55.45 25.11
C ALA A 8 -8.28 -54.67 24.78
N VAL A 9 -7.30 -54.77 25.69
CA VAL A 9 -5.90 -54.40 25.46
C VAL A 9 -5.25 -55.56 24.72
N ALA A 10 -4.55 -55.27 23.62
CA ALA A 10 -3.51 -56.14 23.07
C ALA A 10 -2.38 -55.26 22.53
N ALA A 11 -1.28 -55.22 23.27
CA ALA A 11 -0.03 -54.59 22.88
C ALA A 11 0.84 -55.62 22.16
N VAL A 12 1.37 -55.32 20.95
CA VAL A 12 2.59 -55.96 20.43
C VAL A 12 3.33 -55.01 19.47
N ALA A 13 4.58 -54.73 19.87
CA ALA A 13 5.83 -54.53 19.12
C ALA A 13 5.99 -53.46 18.02
N LEU A 14 6.77 -52.43 18.40
CA LEU A 14 7.97 -51.89 17.72
C LEU A 14 8.38 -52.54 16.38
N THR A 15 8.33 -51.74 15.31
CA THR A 15 9.38 -51.65 14.28
C THR A 15 9.47 -50.21 13.79
N LEU A 16 10.55 -49.50 14.12
CA LEU A 16 10.91 -48.22 13.50
C LEU A 16 11.95 -48.49 12.39
N PRO A 17 11.62 -48.30 11.11
CA PRO A 17 12.63 -48.04 10.10
C PRO A 17 12.96 -46.54 10.16
N LEU A 18 14.21 -46.22 10.45
CA LEU A 18 14.79 -44.92 10.10
C LEU A 18 14.61 -44.71 8.60
N SER A 19 13.87 -43.68 8.23
CA SER A 19 14.06 -42.98 6.97
C SER A 19 13.78 -41.52 7.26
N ALA A 20 14.85 -40.80 7.58
CA ALA A 20 14.87 -39.35 7.64
C ALA A 20 14.58 -38.80 6.24
N GLY A 21 13.30 -38.69 5.93
CA GLY A 21 12.76 -37.84 4.88
C GLY A 21 11.86 -36.83 5.55
N VAL A 22 12.44 -35.93 6.37
CA VAL A 22 11.77 -34.68 6.68
C VAL A 22 11.66 -33.96 5.34
N PHE A 23 10.48 -34.01 4.72
CA PHE A 23 10.10 -32.95 3.83
C PHE A 23 10.28 -31.68 4.65
N ALA A 24 11.23 -30.84 4.26
CA ALA A 24 11.34 -29.51 4.82
C ALA A 24 9.98 -28.84 4.60
N GLU A 25 9.21 -28.72 5.67
CA GLU A 25 8.02 -27.88 5.68
C GLU A 25 8.50 -26.47 5.32
N PRO A 26 7.98 -25.83 4.25
CA PRO A 26 8.39 -24.47 3.92
C PRO A 26 8.14 -23.60 5.16
N ALA A 27 9.17 -22.90 5.61
CA ALA A 27 9.11 -22.10 6.82
C ALA A 27 7.86 -21.19 6.78
N PRO A 28 7.04 -21.16 7.85
CA PRO A 28 5.89 -20.26 7.91
C PRO A 28 6.43 -18.83 8.09
N GLY A 29 6.60 -18.10 6.99
CA GLY A 29 7.13 -16.74 7.07
C GLY A 29 7.38 -15.99 5.77
N GLU A 30 7.28 -16.61 4.60
CA GLU A 30 7.36 -15.85 3.34
C GLU A 30 6.03 -15.18 3.04
N HIS A 31 5.81 -14.01 3.64
CA HIS A 31 4.80 -13.07 3.18
C HIS A 31 5.17 -12.55 1.78
N HIS A 32 4.86 -13.34 0.75
CA HIS A 32 4.86 -12.87 -0.63
C HIS A 32 3.78 -11.81 -0.78
N HIS A 33 4.15 -10.55 -0.56
CA HIS A 33 3.30 -9.43 -0.95
C HIS A 33 3.12 -9.50 -2.47
N PRO A 34 1.88 -9.51 -2.99
CA PRO A 34 1.63 -9.47 -4.42
C PRO A 34 2.35 -8.27 -5.03
N GLN A 35 3.29 -8.54 -5.95
CA GLN A 35 3.93 -7.49 -6.75
C GLN A 35 2.97 -7.11 -7.87
N PHE A 36 2.37 -5.94 -7.78
CA PHE A 36 1.46 -5.43 -8.82
C PHE A 36 2.27 -4.90 -10.02
N SER A 37 1.74 -5.12 -11.23
CA SER A 37 2.31 -4.55 -12.44
C SER A 37 2.04 -3.04 -12.54
N GLN A 38 2.73 -2.34 -13.45
CA GLN A 38 2.42 -0.93 -13.73
C GLN A 38 0.98 -0.75 -14.23
N GLU A 39 0.46 -1.71 -14.99
CA GLU A 39 -0.91 -1.71 -15.48
C GLU A 39 -1.91 -1.85 -14.33
N ASP A 40 -1.65 -2.75 -13.37
CA ASP A 40 -2.48 -2.89 -12.17
C ASP A 40 -2.50 -1.58 -11.35
N HIS A 41 -1.35 -0.92 -11.21
CA HIS A 41 -1.27 0.37 -10.53
C HIS A 41 -2.09 1.47 -11.23
N ALA A 42 -2.07 1.49 -12.57
CA ALA A 42 -2.89 2.40 -13.36
C ALA A 42 -4.40 2.09 -13.19
N ALA A 43 -4.79 0.81 -13.29
CA ALA A 43 -6.16 0.37 -13.10
C ALA A 43 -6.70 0.72 -11.70
N PHE A 44 -5.90 0.52 -10.65
CA PHE A 44 -6.29 0.90 -9.28
C PHE A 44 -6.39 2.40 -9.10
N THR A 45 -5.56 3.19 -9.78
CA THR A 45 -5.68 4.64 -9.77
C THR A 45 -7.01 5.07 -10.40
N ASP A 46 -7.34 4.52 -11.55
CA ASP A 46 -8.58 4.81 -12.26
C ASP A 46 -9.81 4.41 -11.44
N ALA A 47 -9.76 3.24 -10.79
CA ALA A 47 -10.80 2.79 -9.88
C ALA A 47 -10.99 3.74 -8.69
N LYS A 48 -9.90 4.25 -8.10
CA LYS A 48 -9.96 5.23 -7.01
C LYS A 48 -10.54 6.57 -7.45
N ILE A 49 -10.15 7.06 -8.62
CA ILE A 49 -10.70 8.30 -9.21
C ILE A 49 -12.20 8.14 -9.48
N ALA A 50 -12.61 7.00 -10.06
CA ALA A 50 -14.01 6.69 -10.29
C ALA A 50 -14.80 6.59 -8.97
N ALA A 51 -14.23 5.95 -7.95
CA ALA A 51 -14.83 5.85 -6.62
C ALA A 51 -15.01 7.22 -5.95
N LEU A 52 -14.04 8.13 -6.11
CA LEU A 52 -14.17 9.52 -5.65
C LEU A 52 -15.35 10.20 -6.35
N LYS A 53 -15.43 10.14 -7.69
CA LYS A 53 -16.55 10.73 -8.45
C LYS A 53 -17.89 10.20 -7.98
N ALA A 54 -18.01 8.88 -7.87
CA ALA A 54 -19.23 8.20 -7.46
C ALA A 54 -19.63 8.55 -6.02
N GLY A 55 -18.66 8.61 -5.11
CA GLY A 55 -18.88 8.94 -3.69
C GLY A 55 -19.31 10.38 -3.45
N LEU A 56 -18.93 11.31 -4.32
CA LEU A 56 -19.36 12.71 -4.23
C LEU A 56 -20.83 12.91 -4.60
N LYS A 57 -21.41 12.04 -5.44
CA LYS A 57 -22.80 12.18 -5.95
C LYS A 57 -23.04 13.60 -6.48
N LEU A 58 -22.23 13.99 -7.46
CA LEU A 58 -22.27 15.34 -8.03
C LEU A 58 -23.60 15.60 -8.75
N THR A 59 -24.10 16.83 -8.66
CA THR A 59 -25.19 17.29 -9.52
C THR A 59 -24.68 17.58 -10.94
N PRO A 60 -25.54 17.66 -11.97
CA PRO A 60 -25.12 17.99 -13.32
C PRO A 60 -24.40 19.34 -13.44
N ALA A 61 -24.71 20.29 -12.54
CA ALA A 61 -24.02 21.58 -12.50
C ALA A 61 -22.60 21.44 -11.93
N GLN A 62 -22.42 20.65 -10.86
CA GLN A 62 -21.12 20.41 -10.23
C GLN A 62 -20.21 19.55 -11.10
N GLU A 63 -20.77 18.59 -11.84
CA GLU A 63 -20.02 17.67 -12.71
C GLU A 63 -19.22 18.41 -13.80
N LYS A 64 -19.63 19.61 -14.18
CA LYS A 64 -18.87 20.47 -15.11
C LYS A 64 -17.46 20.81 -14.60
N ASN A 65 -17.24 20.81 -13.29
CA ASN A 65 -15.95 21.09 -12.67
C ASN A 65 -15.08 19.83 -12.50
N TRP A 66 -15.66 18.63 -12.69
CA TRP A 66 -14.97 17.36 -12.49
C TRP A 66 -13.78 17.12 -13.45
N PRO A 67 -13.84 17.43 -14.76
CA PRO A 67 -12.76 17.09 -15.69
C PRO A 67 -11.39 17.65 -15.30
N ALA A 68 -11.33 18.86 -14.73
CA ALA A 68 -10.08 19.48 -14.27
C ALA A 68 -9.47 18.73 -13.08
N VAL A 69 -10.31 18.27 -12.15
CA VAL A 69 -9.90 17.47 -10.99
C VAL A 69 -9.39 16.10 -11.43
N GLU A 70 -10.13 15.43 -12.31
CA GLU A 70 -9.75 14.13 -12.84
C GLU A 70 -8.42 14.18 -13.58
N ALA A 71 -8.22 15.16 -14.47
CA ALA A 71 -6.97 15.34 -15.18
C ALA A 71 -5.79 15.52 -14.22
N SER A 72 -5.96 16.41 -13.22
CA SER A 72 -4.92 16.67 -12.21
C SER A 72 -4.56 15.42 -11.39
N LEU A 73 -5.56 14.62 -10.98
CA LEU A 73 -5.33 13.37 -10.26
C LEU A 73 -4.57 12.34 -11.11
N ARG A 74 -4.93 12.21 -12.40
CA ARG A 74 -4.25 11.31 -13.34
C ARG A 74 -2.80 11.75 -13.58
N ASP A 75 -2.55 13.06 -13.72
CA ASP A 75 -1.20 13.59 -13.91
C ASP A 75 -0.31 13.37 -12.69
N ILE A 76 -0.86 13.58 -11.48
CA ILE A 76 -0.17 13.26 -10.22
C ILE A 76 0.16 11.77 -10.14
N ALA A 77 -0.76 10.89 -10.53
CA ALA A 77 -0.52 9.46 -10.52
C ALA A 77 0.61 9.07 -11.49
N LYS A 78 0.64 9.63 -12.70
CA LYS A 78 1.73 9.44 -13.67
C LYS A 78 3.07 9.94 -13.13
N ALA A 79 3.11 11.16 -12.58
CA ALA A 79 4.33 11.73 -12.00
C ALA A 79 4.83 10.92 -10.80
N ARG A 80 3.92 10.36 -10.00
CA ARG A 80 4.25 9.44 -8.92
C ARG A 80 4.83 8.12 -9.43
N ALA A 81 4.25 7.51 -10.47
CA ALA A 81 4.76 6.30 -11.07
C ALA A 81 6.18 6.50 -11.65
N ALA A 82 6.41 7.61 -12.37
CA ALA A 82 7.72 7.97 -12.90
C ALA A 82 8.77 8.15 -11.79
N ARG A 83 8.42 8.85 -10.69
CA ARG A 83 9.30 8.98 -9.53
C ARG A 83 9.61 7.65 -8.85
N PHE A 84 8.66 6.72 -8.78
CA PHE A 84 8.93 5.39 -8.22
C PHE A 84 9.89 4.58 -9.09
N ALA A 85 9.75 4.66 -10.42
CA ALA A 85 10.68 4.02 -11.34
C ALA A 85 12.10 4.60 -11.17
N GLU A 86 12.25 5.93 -11.15
CA GLU A 86 13.53 6.60 -10.92
C GLU A 86 14.11 6.28 -9.53
N ALA A 87 13.27 6.23 -8.50
CA ALA A 87 13.70 5.90 -7.14
C ALA A 87 14.30 4.50 -7.05
N LYS A 88 13.74 3.52 -7.76
CA LYS A 88 14.25 2.14 -7.73
C LYS A 88 15.71 2.08 -8.19
N ASP A 89 16.02 2.79 -9.27
CA ASP A 89 17.38 2.82 -9.84
C ASP A 89 18.32 3.66 -8.97
N LYS A 90 17.89 4.86 -8.56
CA LYS A 90 18.73 5.77 -7.75
C LYS A 90 18.98 5.30 -6.34
N MET A 91 18.01 4.66 -5.68
CA MET A 91 18.21 4.16 -4.32
C MET A 91 19.20 2.99 -4.30
N LYS A 92 19.25 2.18 -5.36
CA LYS A 92 20.28 1.16 -5.53
C LYS A 92 21.68 1.80 -5.61
N GLU A 93 21.84 2.78 -6.50
CA GLU A 93 23.11 3.52 -6.69
C GLU A 93 23.56 4.24 -5.40
N ILE A 94 22.66 4.97 -4.75
CA ILE A 94 22.95 5.69 -3.49
C ILE A 94 23.34 4.73 -2.37
N HIS A 95 22.70 3.55 -2.29
CA HIS A 95 23.03 2.54 -1.28
C HIS A 95 24.41 1.92 -1.55
N GLU A 96 24.71 1.61 -2.81
CA GLU A 96 26.01 1.08 -3.25
C GLU A 96 27.16 2.08 -3.01
N HIS A 97 26.92 3.38 -3.25
CA HIS A 97 27.94 4.44 -3.10
C HIS A 97 27.89 5.19 -1.76
N ARG A 98 26.97 4.82 -0.85
CA ARG A 98 26.80 5.40 0.51
C ARG A 98 26.70 6.94 0.53
N SER A 99 26.15 7.54 -0.52
CA SER A 99 26.11 9.00 -0.69
C SER A 99 24.89 9.64 -0.01
N VAL A 100 25.03 9.97 1.28
CA VAL A 100 23.95 10.57 2.09
C VAL A 100 23.47 11.91 1.51
N ILE A 101 24.38 12.73 0.99
CA ILE A 101 24.05 14.06 0.47
C ILE A 101 23.21 13.97 -0.80
N GLU A 102 23.56 13.08 -1.73
CA GLU A 102 22.78 12.87 -2.96
C GLU A 102 21.39 12.30 -2.64
N GLY A 103 21.29 11.41 -1.65
CA GLY A 103 20.01 10.93 -1.14
C GLY A 103 19.12 12.04 -0.59
N LEU A 104 19.68 12.96 0.21
CA LEU A 104 18.96 14.13 0.72
C LEU A 104 18.52 15.07 -0.41
N GLN A 105 19.38 15.32 -1.38
CA GLN A 105 19.07 16.17 -2.54
C GLN A 105 17.95 15.58 -3.40
N TRP A 106 17.99 14.28 -3.68
CA TRP A 106 16.93 13.59 -4.42
C TRP A 106 15.60 13.67 -3.66
N ARG A 107 15.61 13.40 -2.36
CA ARG A 107 14.41 13.50 -1.51
C ARG A 107 13.84 14.91 -1.50
N SER A 108 14.70 15.93 -1.41
CA SER A 108 14.30 17.33 -1.49
C SER A 108 13.59 17.66 -2.82
N LYS A 109 14.16 17.25 -3.96
CA LYS A 109 13.54 17.42 -5.28
C LYS A 109 12.18 16.71 -5.38
N ALA A 110 12.09 15.48 -4.85
CA ALA A 110 10.84 14.73 -4.85
C ALA A 110 9.74 15.41 -4.01
N LEU A 111 10.12 16.02 -2.87
CA LEU A 111 9.21 16.80 -2.02
C LEU A 111 8.76 18.09 -2.71
N ALA A 112 9.66 18.81 -3.38
CA ALA A 112 9.32 20.01 -4.14
C ALA A 112 8.33 19.69 -5.29
N ALA A 113 8.58 18.61 -6.03
CA ALA A 113 7.65 18.15 -7.06
C ALA A 113 6.26 17.81 -6.48
N LYS A 114 6.22 17.11 -5.32
CA LYS A 114 4.96 16.80 -4.63
C LYS A 114 4.21 18.05 -4.17
N ALA A 115 4.92 19.07 -3.71
CA ALA A 115 4.30 20.34 -3.32
C ALA A 115 3.61 21.00 -4.52
N ALA A 116 4.31 21.13 -5.65
CA ALA A 116 3.76 21.69 -6.88
C ALA A 116 2.58 20.88 -7.44
N GLU A 117 2.66 19.56 -7.39
CA GLU A 117 1.54 18.66 -7.72
C GLU A 117 0.30 18.92 -6.86
N THR A 118 0.51 19.05 -5.54
CA THR A 118 -0.59 19.28 -4.57
C THR A 118 -1.23 20.64 -4.77
N GLU A 119 -0.43 21.66 -5.07
CA GLU A 119 -0.90 23.01 -5.40
C GLU A 119 -1.78 23.01 -6.65
N LYS A 120 -1.32 22.40 -7.75
CA LYS A 120 -2.12 22.26 -8.99
C LYS A 120 -3.45 21.55 -8.76
N LEU A 121 -3.45 20.49 -7.94
CA LEU A 121 -4.69 19.80 -7.59
C LEU A 121 -5.64 20.70 -6.79
N ALA A 122 -5.12 21.51 -5.86
CA ALA A 122 -5.94 22.44 -5.09
C ALA A 122 -6.57 23.50 -6.00
N GLU A 123 -5.81 24.07 -6.94
CA GLU A 123 -6.31 25.02 -7.93
C GLU A 123 -7.40 24.40 -8.82
N ALA A 124 -7.17 23.20 -9.34
CA ALA A 124 -8.13 22.48 -10.18
C ALA A 124 -9.39 22.06 -9.41
N ALA A 125 -9.25 21.70 -8.14
CA ALA A 125 -10.36 21.28 -7.29
C ALA A 125 -11.16 22.43 -6.69
N LYS A 126 -10.62 23.64 -6.65
CA LYS A 126 -11.28 24.79 -6.02
C LYS A 126 -12.69 25.05 -6.56
N PRO A 127 -12.94 25.14 -7.89
CA PRO A 127 -14.29 25.38 -8.40
C PRO A 127 -15.28 24.26 -8.06
N LEU A 128 -14.81 23.01 -8.07
CA LEU A 128 -15.62 21.88 -7.65
C LEU A 128 -15.97 22.00 -6.16
N PHE A 129 -14.96 22.15 -5.30
CA PHE A 129 -15.11 22.21 -3.85
C PHE A 129 -16.02 23.36 -3.39
N ASP A 130 -15.87 24.54 -4.01
CA ASP A 130 -16.70 25.71 -3.71
C ASP A 130 -18.19 25.47 -4.04
N SER A 131 -18.47 24.63 -5.05
CA SER A 131 -19.83 24.27 -5.46
C SER A 131 -20.48 23.12 -4.66
N LEU A 132 -19.72 22.44 -3.80
CA LEU A 132 -20.19 21.30 -3.01
C LEU A 132 -21.02 21.73 -1.79
N ASP A 133 -22.02 20.93 -1.45
CA ASP A 133 -22.71 21.02 -0.15
C ASP A 133 -21.83 20.48 1.00
N ASP A 134 -22.25 20.70 2.25
CA ASP A 134 -21.46 20.31 3.43
C ASP A 134 -21.22 18.79 3.53
N ALA A 135 -22.20 17.97 3.12
CA ALA A 135 -22.05 16.53 3.15
C ALA A 135 -21.05 16.06 2.08
N GLN A 136 -21.10 16.67 0.90
CA GLN A 136 -20.15 16.46 -0.18
C GLN A 136 -18.75 16.91 0.19
N LYS A 137 -18.57 18.07 0.84
CA LYS A 137 -17.26 18.56 1.32
C LYS A 137 -16.63 17.60 2.33
N ARG A 138 -17.41 17.08 3.28
CA ARG A 138 -16.93 16.04 4.22
C ARG A 138 -16.47 14.77 3.50
N ARG A 139 -17.26 14.28 2.53
CA ARG A 139 -16.88 13.12 1.70
C ARG A 139 -15.65 13.40 0.85
N PHE A 140 -15.55 14.59 0.27
CA PHE A 140 -14.42 15.02 -0.55
C PHE A 140 -13.11 14.95 0.24
N ALA A 141 -13.08 15.48 1.47
CA ALA A 141 -11.89 15.44 2.31
C ALA A 141 -11.44 13.99 2.61
N VAL A 142 -12.38 13.11 2.96
CA VAL A 142 -12.08 11.70 3.28
C VAL A 142 -11.61 10.94 2.03
N LEU A 143 -12.34 11.04 0.92
CA LEU A 143 -12.06 10.30 -0.32
C LEU A 143 -10.80 10.82 -1.02
N LEU A 144 -10.53 12.12 -1.00
CA LEU A 144 -9.29 12.65 -1.57
C LEU A 144 -8.08 12.20 -0.75
N HIS A 145 -8.22 12.12 0.57
CA HIS A 145 -7.15 11.64 1.45
C HIS A 145 -6.76 10.19 1.16
N THR A 146 -7.71 9.31 0.83
CA THR A 146 -7.43 7.91 0.48
C THR A 146 -6.72 7.76 -0.88
N ILE A 147 -6.87 8.73 -1.77
CA ILE A 147 -6.12 8.81 -3.04
C ILE A 147 -4.70 9.34 -2.77
N ALA A 148 -4.60 10.40 -1.96
CA ALA A 148 -3.33 11.09 -1.68
C ALA A 148 -2.37 10.27 -0.81
N LYS A 149 -2.88 9.51 0.17
CA LYS A 149 -2.07 8.57 0.94
C LYS A 149 -1.89 7.28 0.12
N GLY A 150 -0.62 6.98 -0.20
CA GLY A 150 -0.23 5.67 -0.69
C GLY A 150 -0.57 4.55 0.29
N PRO A 151 -0.36 3.27 -0.11
CA PRO A 151 -0.39 2.15 0.82
C PRO A 151 0.46 2.53 2.04
N HIS A 152 -0.16 2.54 3.22
CA HIS A 152 0.55 2.73 4.47
C HIS A 152 1.59 1.61 4.57
N HIS A 153 2.83 1.89 4.20
CA HIS A 153 3.95 1.12 4.71
C HIS A 153 4.08 1.58 6.16
N GLY A 154 3.49 0.80 7.07
CA GLY A 154 3.92 0.82 8.46
C GLY A 154 5.41 0.53 8.42
N HIS A 155 6.22 1.57 8.53
CA HIS A 155 7.60 1.40 8.86
C HIS A 155 7.64 0.98 10.33
N GLU A 156 7.50 -0.32 10.57
CA GLU A 156 8.02 -0.96 11.77
C GLU A 156 9.55 -0.96 11.63
N TRP A 157 10.15 0.22 11.82
CA TRP A 157 11.58 0.34 12.13
C TRP A 157 11.75 -0.07 13.59
N GLY A 158 11.66 -1.38 13.84
CA GLY A 158 11.87 -2.00 15.14
C GLY A 158 12.13 -3.47 14.91
N GLY A 159 13.39 -3.83 14.61
CA GLY A 159 13.80 -5.23 14.58
C GLY A 159 13.60 -5.90 15.94
N PRO A 160 13.59 -7.24 16.02
CA PRO A 160 13.54 -7.95 17.29
C PRO A 160 14.71 -7.50 18.17
N HIS A 161 14.39 -6.85 19.30
CA HIS A 161 15.35 -6.61 20.37
C HIS A 161 15.49 -7.92 21.15
N ASP A 162 16.26 -8.87 20.62
CA ASP A 162 16.82 -9.95 21.43
C ASP A 162 17.98 -9.35 22.23
N GLY A 163 17.64 -8.72 23.36
CA GLY A 163 18.63 -8.42 24.40
C GLY A 163 19.02 -9.72 25.10
N PRO A 164 20.31 -9.98 25.35
CA PRO A 164 20.71 -11.17 26.10
C PRO A 164 20.19 -11.04 27.54
N GLU A 165 19.41 -12.04 27.98
CA GLU A 165 19.15 -12.27 29.40
C GLU A 165 20.51 -12.52 30.06
N HIS A 166 20.87 -11.65 31.01
CA HIS A 166 22.01 -11.85 31.88
C HIS A 166 21.59 -12.82 32.99
N ASP A 167 22.26 -13.95 33.08
CA ASP A 167 22.31 -14.84 34.24
C ASP A 167 22.92 -14.14 35.48
#